data_AF-A0A1W9PHB2-F1
#
_entry.id   AF-A0A1W9PHB2-F1
#
_cell.length_a   1.000
_cell.length_b   1.000
_cell.length_c   1.000
_cell.angle_alpha   90.00
_cell.angle_beta   90.00
_cell.angle_gamma   90.00
#
_symmetry.space_group_name_H-M   'P 1'
#
loop_
_entity.id
_entity.type
_entity.pdbx_description
1 polymer ?
#
loop_
_entity_poly.entity_id
_entity_poly.type
_entity_poly.pdbx_seq_one_letter_code
_entity_poly.pdbx_strand_id
1 'polypeptide(L)'
;MLLKKVISASRRLEMVGCFPDLLADILEKKCSPERVHTVLIWSKDPRNLIQHQRLRTVLRRYDQLYLHWTVTGMGASSLEPHVPSTEKMLSLLEEIIAFLGSPQRLRLRFDPIVHLQLPNGNKFTNLHYFEDIATAFAQAGVVDISVSWMETYPKVIKRLQQFGYRPLPVPLSQKLTEANFLATIAKKLKMKLHFCCVAGLPRSRCVDGSLLSKLHPKGELASTRRAKGQRPLCGCTESWDIGWYYPCPNGCLYCYANPKV
;
A
#
# COMPACT_ATOMS: atom_id res chain seq x y z
N MET A 1 -25.24 -19.19 -3.81
CA MET A 1 -25.09 -18.00 -2.93
C MET A 1 -24.24 -16.96 -3.64
N LEU A 2 -24.64 -15.68 -3.61
CA LEU A 2 -23.80 -14.59 -4.09
C LEU A 2 -22.59 -14.46 -3.14
N LEU A 3 -21.37 -14.45 -3.69
CA LEU A 3 -20.16 -14.20 -2.89
C LEU A 3 -20.21 -12.79 -2.27
N LYS A 4 -19.79 -12.67 -1.01
CA LYS A 4 -19.61 -11.37 -0.37
C LYS A 4 -18.55 -10.54 -1.10
N LYS A 5 -18.66 -9.22 -1.02
CA LYS A 5 -17.79 -8.30 -1.76
C LYS A 5 -16.49 -8.02 -1.01
N VAL A 6 -15.38 -7.97 -1.73
CA VAL A 6 -14.15 -7.35 -1.23
C VAL A 6 -14.26 -5.84 -1.47
N ILE A 7 -14.16 -5.05 -0.41
CA ILE A 7 -14.15 -3.59 -0.46
C ILE A 7 -12.70 -3.11 -0.43
N SER A 8 -12.34 -2.13 -1.25
CA SER A 8 -11.02 -1.50 -1.23
C SER A 8 -11.14 -0.04 -0.82
N ALA A 9 -10.66 0.29 0.37
CA ALA A 9 -10.59 1.66 0.90
C ALA A 9 -9.38 2.40 0.31
N SER A 10 -9.56 2.80 -0.96
CA SER A 10 -8.69 3.54 -1.90
C SER A 10 -7.24 3.08 -2.09
N ARG A 11 -6.83 2.93 -3.35
CA ARG A 11 -5.40 2.93 -3.74
C ARG A 11 -4.84 4.33 -4.05
N ARG A 12 -5.68 5.36 -3.99
CA ARG A 12 -5.45 6.67 -4.63
C ARG A 12 -5.69 7.86 -3.69
N LEU A 13 -6.24 7.62 -2.51
CA LEU A 13 -6.50 8.59 -1.46
C LEU A 13 -6.13 7.97 -0.11
N GLU A 14 -5.45 8.72 0.74
CA GLU A 14 -5.18 8.29 2.12
C GLU A 14 -6.46 8.43 2.96
N MET A 15 -7.35 7.44 2.89
CA MET A 15 -8.63 7.53 3.59
C MET A 15 -8.48 7.41 5.11
N VAL A 16 -7.59 6.52 5.57
CA VAL A 16 -7.40 6.29 7.01
C VAL A 16 -6.71 7.49 7.64
N GLY A 17 -5.56 7.90 7.10
CA GLY A 17 -4.79 9.01 7.66
C GLY A 17 -5.50 10.36 7.55
N CYS A 18 -6.16 10.65 6.41
CA CYS A 18 -6.66 12.00 6.14
C CYS A 18 -8.19 12.16 6.19
N PHE A 19 -8.97 11.09 6.07
CA PHE A 19 -10.43 11.16 5.99
C PHE A 19 -11.15 10.06 6.80
N PRO A 20 -10.79 9.85 8.09
CA PRO A 20 -11.29 8.72 8.86
C PRO A 20 -12.81 8.73 9.06
N ASP A 21 -13.43 9.90 9.28
CA ASP A 21 -14.88 10.04 9.39
C ASP A 21 -15.60 9.72 8.08
N LEU A 22 -15.09 10.22 6.96
CA LEU A 22 -15.65 9.92 5.65
C LEU A 22 -15.57 8.41 5.34
N LEU A 23 -14.46 7.76 5.69
CA LEU A 23 -14.32 6.32 5.56
C LEU A 23 -15.36 5.59 6.42
N ALA A 24 -15.51 5.99 7.69
CA ALA A 24 -16.52 5.43 8.58
C ALA A 24 -17.94 5.61 8.00
N ASP A 25 -18.29 6.80 7.54
CA ASP A 25 -19.57 7.12 6.91
C ASP A 25 -19.87 6.24 5.70
N ILE A 26 -18.89 6.04 4.80
CA ILE A 26 -19.05 5.18 3.62
C ILE A 26 -19.27 3.73 4.05
N LEU A 27 -18.48 3.24 5.00
CA LEU A 27 -18.58 1.87 5.48
C LEU A 27 -19.96 1.60 6.10
N GLU A 28 -20.45 2.49 6.95
CA GLU A 28 -21.75 2.39 7.60
C GLU A 28 -22.92 2.46 6.61
N LYS A 29 -22.87 3.40 5.65
CA LYS A 29 -24.00 3.69 4.75
C LYS A 29 -24.04 2.79 3.51
N LYS A 30 -22.89 2.32 3.03
CA LYS A 30 -22.78 1.65 1.71
C LYS A 30 -22.21 0.24 1.77
N CYS A 31 -21.60 -0.17 2.88
CA CYS A 31 -20.87 -1.43 2.97
C CYS A 31 -21.32 -2.27 4.18
N SER A 32 -22.58 -2.73 4.18
CA SER A 32 -23.11 -3.60 5.23
C SER A 32 -22.17 -4.79 5.53
N PRO A 33 -21.72 -5.00 6.79
CA PRO A 33 -20.73 -6.03 7.13
C PRO A 33 -21.10 -7.43 6.65
N GLU A 34 -22.38 -7.78 6.67
CA GLU A 34 -22.93 -9.08 6.27
C GLU A 34 -22.75 -9.35 4.77
N ARG A 35 -22.51 -8.30 3.98
CA ARG A 35 -22.29 -8.37 2.53
C ARG A 35 -20.83 -8.17 2.14
N VAL A 36 -19.95 -7.96 3.11
CA VAL A 36 -18.52 -7.69 2.90
C VAL A 36 -17.69 -8.87 3.36
N HIS A 37 -16.84 -9.36 2.46
CA HIS A 37 -15.88 -10.42 2.74
C HIS A 37 -14.62 -9.88 3.43
N THR A 38 -14.12 -8.75 2.93
CA THR A 38 -12.91 -8.10 3.45
C THR A 38 -13.01 -6.61 3.22
N VAL A 39 -12.61 -5.82 4.22
CA VAL A 39 -12.24 -4.42 4.02
C VAL A 39 -10.72 -4.36 3.80
N LEU A 40 -10.32 -4.14 2.55
CA LEU A 40 -8.94 -3.98 2.14
C LEU A 40 -8.55 -2.50 2.30
N ILE A 41 -7.64 -2.21 3.20
CA ILE A 41 -7.22 -0.85 3.56
C ILE A 41 -5.87 -0.58 2.93
N TRP A 42 -5.67 0.63 2.39
CA TRP A 42 -4.36 1.10 1.96
C TRP A 42 -4.01 2.34 2.75
N SER A 43 -2.84 2.37 3.35
CA SER A 43 -2.45 3.52 4.15
C SER A 43 -0.93 3.70 4.22
N LYS A 44 -0.49 4.94 4.16
CA LYS A 44 0.82 5.41 4.59
C LYS A 44 0.82 5.85 6.05
N ASP A 45 -0.35 6.11 6.61
CA ASP A 45 -0.53 6.56 7.99
C ASP A 45 -1.73 5.87 8.64
N PRO A 46 -1.54 4.65 9.19
CA PRO A 46 -2.63 3.86 9.73
C PRO A 46 -2.98 4.23 11.18
N ARG A 47 -2.44 5.32 11.75
CA ARG A 47 -2.68 5.72 13.15
C ARG A 47 -4.16 5.75 13.52
N ASN A 48 -5.00 6.23 12.61
CA ASN A 48 -6.44 6.33 12.83
C ASN A 48 -7.18 4.98 12.89
N LEU A 49 -6.54 3.85 12.53
CA LEU A 49 -7.10 2.53 12.83
C LEU A 49 -7.20 2.27 14.34
N ILE A 50 -6.28 2.86 15.12
CA ILE A 50 -6.20 2.70 16.57
C ILE A 50 -6.78 3.92 17.29
N GLN A 51 -6.41 5.12 16.84
CA GLN A 51 -6.67 6.37 17.55
C GLN A 51 -8.08 6.94 17.29
N HIS A 52 -8.65 6.70 16.11
CA HIS A 52 -9.92 7.29 15.75
C HIS A 52 -11.10 6.40 16.17
N GLN A 53 -11.72 6.73 17.32
CA GLN A 53 -12.73 5.89 17.97
C GLN A 53 -13.87 5.45 17.03
N ARG A 54 -14.46 6.38 16.26
CA ARG A 54 -15.57 6.06 15.34
C ARG A 54 -15.15 5.04 14.27
N LEU A 55 -14.11 5.34 13.49
CA LEU A 55 -13.57 4.44 12.47
C LEU A 55 -13.21 3.07 13.04
N ARG A 56 -12.53 3.03 14.20
CA ARG A 56 -12.18 1.79 14.90
C ARG A 56 -13.42 0.95 15.23
N THR A 57 -14.47 1.56 15.77
CA THR A 57 -15.74 0.90 16.10
C THR A 57 -16.43 0.34 14.86
N VAL A 58 -16.46 1.10 13.76
CA VAL A 58 -17.04 0.66 12.48
C VAL A 58 -16.27 -0.52 11.92
N LEU A 59 -14.94 -0.43 11.86
CA LEU A 59 -14.09 -1.48 11.29
C LEU A 59 -14.16 -2.80 12.06
N ARG A 60 -14.36 -2.77 13.39
CA ARG A 60 -14.54 -3.97 14.22
C ARG A 60 -15.79 -4.79 13.90
N ARG A 61 -16.75 -4.23 13.17
CA ARG A 61 -17.95 -4.95 12.74
C ARG A 61 -17.69 -5.90 11.57
N TYR A 62 -16.56 -5.78 10.89
CA TYR A 62 -16.22 -6.63 9.75
C TYR A 62 -15.41 -7.84 10.20
N ASP A 63 -15.73 -9.01 9.65
CA ASP A 63 -15.05 -10.27 9.96
C ASP A 63 -13.56 -10.24 9.60
N GLN A 64 -13.21 -9.52 8.53
CA GLN A 64 -11.85 -9.47 8.03
C GLN A 64 -11.45 -8.09 7.55
N LEU A 65 -10.32 -7.62 8.09
CA LEU A 65 -9.57 -6.47 7.60
C LEU A 65 -8.26 -6.98 6.98
N TYR A 66 -7.80 -6.34 5.91
CA TYR A 66 -6.48 -6.61 5.34
C TYR A 66 -5.82 -5.29 4.99
N LEU A 67 -4.67 -4.99 5.61
CA LEU A 67 -3.97 -3.72 5.46
C LEU A 67 -2.80 -3.86 4.49
N HIS A 68 -2.78 -3.00 3.49
CA HIS A 68 -1.59 -2.65 2.72
C HIS A 68 -0.96 -1.40 3.34
N TRP A 69 0.11 -1.59 4.10
CA TRP A 69 0.80 -0.50 4.77
C TRP A 69 2.03 -0.07 3.96
N THR A 70 1.99 1.16 3.43
CA THR A 70 3.10 1.73 2.67
C THR A 70 4.10 2.44 3.58
N VAL A 71 5.32 1.92 3.63
CA VAL A 71 6.49 2.53 4.30
C VAL A 71 7.64 2.55 3.29
N THR A 72 8.09 3.73 2.89
CA THR A 72 9.04 3.94 1.78
C THR A 72 10.44 4.35 2.23
N GLY A 73 10.62 4.64 3.52
CA GLY A 73 11.81 5.29 4.05
C GLY A 73 11.82 6.81 3.93
N MET A 74 10.86 7.40 3.20
CA MET A 74 10.86 8.83 2.85
C MET A 74 9.87 9.69 3.66
N GLY A 75 9.20 9.12 4.67
CA GLY A 75 8.27 9.86 5.52
C GLY A 75 8.95 11.05 6.23
N ALA A 76 8.22 12.16 6.38
CA ALA A 76 8.70 13.45 6.88
C ALA A 76 9.80 14.12 6.03
N SER A 77 10.10 13.59 4.84
CA SER A 77 10.95 14.29 3.86
C SER A 77 10.13 15.21 2.96
N SER A 78 10.80 16.05 2.18
CA SER A 78 10.16 16.85 1.12
C SER A 78 9.45 16.03 0.04
N LEU A 79 9.76 14.73 -0.12
CA LEU A 79 9.03 13.85 -1.04
C LEU A 79 7.71 13.33 -0.44
N GLU A 80 7.60 13.27 0.90
CA GLU A 80 6.41 12.83 1.65
C GLU A 80 6.17 13.71 2.89
N PRO A 81 5.87 15.01 2.69
CA PRO A 81 5.98 16.02 3.74
C PRO A 81 5.06 15.80 4.93
N HIS A 82 3.85 15.27 4.71
CA HIS A 82 2.85 15.05 5.76
C HIS A 82 2.65 13.57 6.08
N VAL A 83 3.52 12.69 5.58
CA VAL A 83 3.55 11.29 6.01
C VAL A 83 4.49 11.19 7.22
N PRO A 84 4.10 10.50 8.30
CA PRO A 84 4.98 10.34 9.46
C PRO A 84 6.32 9.66 9.12
N SER A 85 7.34 9.90 9.95
CA SER A 85 8.67 9.28 9.78
C SER A 85 8.60 7.75 9.86
N THR A 86 9.58 7.08 9.25
CA THR A 86 9.71 5.62 9.29
C THR A 86 9.74 5.10 10.73
N GLU A 87 10.52 5.73 11.61
CA GLU A 87 10.57 5.40 13.04
C GLU A 87 9.17 5.45 13.68
N LYS A 88 8.42 6.53 13.44
CA LYS A 88 7.07 6.65 13.98
C LYS A 88 6.14 5.58 13.43
N MET A 89 6.26 5.21 12.16
CA MET A 89 5.47 4.14 11.56
C MET A 89 5.80 2.78 12.16
N LEU A 90 7.09 2.45 12.30
CA LEU A 90 7.53 1.18 12.88
C LEU A 90 7.11 1.05 14.36
N SER A 91 7.06 2.16 15.11
CA SER A 91 6.59 2.15 16.51
C SER A 91 5.14 1.68 16.70
N LEU A 92 4.32 1.70 15.63
CA LEU A 92 2.91 1.31 15.69
C LEU A 92 2.66 -0.14 15.25
N LEU A 93 3.71 -0.86 14.85
CA LEU A 93 3.57 -2.12 14.13
C LEU A 93 2.84 -3.19 14.94
N GLU A 94 3.19 -3.35 16.22
CA GLU A 94 2.56 -4.31 17.14
C GLU A 94 1.07 -3.99 17.35
N GLU A 95 0.74 -2.73 17.65
CA GLU A 95 -0.65 -2.30 17.87
C GLU A 95 -1.52 -2.48 16.63
N ILE A 96 -0.96 -2.18 15.44
CA ILE A 96 -1.66 -2.37 14.17
C ILE A 96 -1.90 -3.86 13.89
N ILE A 97 -0.90 -4.72 14.10
CA ILE A 97 -1.05 -6.16 13.94
C ILE A 97 -2.11 -6.71 14.90
N ALA A 98 -2.10 -6.26 16.16
CA ALA A 98 -3.11 -6.62 17.15
C ALA A 98 -4.52 -6.18 16.72
N PHE A 99 -4.66 -4.99 16.15
CA PHE A 99 -5.94 -4.51 15.62
C PHE A 99 -6.45 -5.34 14.43
N LEU A 100 -5.54 -5.80 13.55
CA LEU A 100 -5.88 -6.67 12.42
C LEU A 100 -6.16 -8.13 12.85
N GLY A 101 -5.65 -8.51 14.03
CA GLY A 101 -5.75 -9.84 14.63
C GLY A 101 -4.72 -10.86 14.13
N SER A 102 -3.91 -10.52 13.12
CA SER A 102 -2.83 -11.38 12.63
C SER A 102 -1.87 -10.60 11.72
N PRO A 103 -0.54 -10.87 11.78
CA PRO A 103 0.41 -10.27 10.85
C PRO A 103 0.22 -10.77 9.41
N GLN A 104 -0.47 -11.90 9.19
CA GLN A 104 -0.80 -12.36 7.84
C GLN A 104 -1.85 -11.50 7.14
N ARG A 105 -2.57 -10.66 7.90
CA ARG A 105 -3.53 -9.67 7.39
C ARG A 105 -2.88 -8.31 7.10
N LEU A 106 -1.55 -8.24 7.19
CA LEU A 106 -0.75 -7.07 6.87
C LEU A 106 0.16 -7.41 5.70
N ARG A 107 0.23 -6.50 4.73
CA ARG A 107 1.22 -6.50 3.67
C ARG A 107 2.01 -5.20 3.71
N LEU A 108 3.33 -5.32 3.85
CA LEU A 108 4.23 -4.19 3.66
C LEU A 108 4.23 -3.79 2.19
N ARG A 109 4.17 -2.49 1.93
CA ARG A 109 4.37 -1.90 0.61
C ARG A 109 5.57 -0.97 0.66
N PHE A 110 6.72 -1.48 0.25
CA PHE A 110 7.86 -0.64 -0.06
C PHE A 110 7.70 -0.12 -1.49
N ASP A 111 6.75 0.80 -1.65
CA ASP A 111 6.22 1.19 -2.95
C ASP A 111 5.82 2.68 -2.97
N PRO A 112 6.36 3.50 -3.87
CA PRO A 112 7.30 3.14 -4.93
C PRO A 112 8.79 3.19 -4.51
N ILE A 113 9.61 2.48 -5.27
CA ILE A 113 11.04 2.75 -5.41
C ILE A 113 11.21 3.95 -6.34
N VAL A 114 11.96 4.96 -5.91
CA VAL A 114 12.24 6.17 -6.67
C VAL A 114 13.72 6.23 -7.06
N HIS A 115 13.99 6.88 -8.19
CA HIS A 115 15.33 7.25 -8.64
C HIS A 115 15.26 8.68 -9.15
N LEU A 116 15.89 9.60 -8.42
CA LEU A 116 15.74 11.04 -8.64
C LEU A 116 17.11 11.72 -8.60
N GLN A 117 17.23 12.83 -9.31
CA GLN A 117 18.18 13.89 -8.98
C GLN A 117 17.48 14.86 -8.02
N LEU A 118 18.15 15.15 -6.91
CA LEU A 118 17.73 16.12 -5.90
C LEU A 118 18.00 17.56 -6.36
N PRO A 119 17.41 18.59 -5.71
CA PRO A 119 17.65 20.00 -6.04
C PRO A 119 19.12 20.43 -5.98
N ASN A 120 19.93 19.77 -5.14
CA ASN A 120 21.38 20.02 -5.03
C ASN A 120 22.22 19.26 -6.10
N GLY A 121 21.58 18.57 -7.04
CA GLY A 121 22.24 17.81 -8.10
C GLY A 121 22.61 16.37 -7.76
N ASN A 122 22.54 15.96 -6.48
CA ASN A 122 22.88 14.60 -6.06
C ASN A 122 21.84 13.57 -6.53
N LYS A 123 22.29 12.36 -6.82
CA LYS A 123 21.39 11.23 -7.12
C LYS A 123 20.85 10.64 -5.82
N PHE A 124 19.58 10.25 -5.84
CA PHE A 124 18.89 9.65 -4.72
C PHE A 124 18.04 8.47 -5.18
N THR A 125 18.07 7.41 -4.39
CA THR A 125 17.07 6.34 -4.40
C THR A 125 16.68 6.06 -2.96
N ASN A 126 15.46 5.57 -2.73
CA ASN A 126 15.07 5.08 -1.40
C ASN A 126 15.44 3.60 -1.18
N LEU A 127 15.99 2.90 -2.19
CA LEU A 127 16.24 1.47 -2.14
C LEU A 127 17.09 1.02 -0.93
N HIS A 128 17.98 1.88 -0.44
CA HIS A 128 18.83 1.61 0.74
C HIS A 128 18.03 1.45 2.04
N TYR A 129 16.80 1.97 2.13
CA TYR A 129 15.93 1.77 3.30
C TYR A 129 15.24 0.40 3.32
N PHE A 130 15.31 -0.37 2.22
CA PHE A 130 14.52 -1.58 2.09
C PHE A 130 14.86 -2.65 3.14
N GLU A 131 16.15 -2.92 3.39
CA GLU A 131 16.54 -4.01 4.31
C GLU A 131 16.07 -3.73 5.74
N ASP A 132 16.29 -2.51 6.24
CA ASP A 132 15.91 -2.14 7.61
C ASP A 132 14.38 -2.20 7.80
N ILE A 133 13.62 -1.65 6.86
CA ILE A 133 12.16 -1.67 6.92
C ILE A 133 11.63 -3.10 6.80
N ALA A 134 12.12 -3.88 5.83
CA ALA A 134 11.70 -5.27 5.66
C ALA A 134 12.05 -6.11 6.90
N THR A 135 13.21 -5.89 7.51
CA THR A 135 13.63 -6.58 8.73
C THR A 135 12.68 -6.30 9.89
N ALA A 136 12.32 -5.04 10.12
CA ALA A 136 11.35 -4.68 11.18
C ALA A 136 9.98 -5.36 10.98
N PHE A 137 9.47 -5.37 9.74
CA PHE A 137 8.22 -6.05 9.42
C PHE A 137 8.32 -7.58 9.56
N ALA A 138 9.44 -8.17 9.15
CA ALA A 138 9.68 -9.60 9.30
C ALA A 138 9.76 -10.02 10.78
N GLN A 139 10.42 -9.22 11.63
CA GLN A 139 10.49 -9.44 13.08
C GLN A 139 9.11 -9.42 13.74
N ALA A 140 8.18 -8.60 13.23
CA ALA A 140 6.79 -8.59 13.66
C ALA A 140 5.92 -9.71 13.02
N GLY A 141 6.53 -10.64 12.28
CA GLY A 141 5.85 -11.79 11.67
C GLY A 141 5.12 -11.50 10.37
N VAL A 142 5.32 -10.34 9.75
CA VAL A 142 4.74 -10.01 8.44
C VAL A 142 5.46 -10.79 7.35
N VAL A 143 4.69 -11.45 6.49
CA VAL A 143 5.24 -12.39 5.49
C VAL A 143 5.08 -11.92 4.05
N ASP A 144 4.31 -10.87 3.79
CA ASP A 144 4.06 -10.37 2.45
C ASP A 144 4.62 -8.95 2.28
N ILE A 145 5.39 -8.74 1.22
CA ILE A 145 5.90 -7.44 0.82
C ILE A 145 5.64 -7.19 -0.67
N SER A 146 5.14 -6.01 -1.01
CA SER A 146 4.97 -5.56 -2.40
C SER A 146 5.86 -4.37 -2.71
N VAL A 147 6.43 -4.40 -3.91
CA VAL A 147 7.28 -3.34 -4.44
C VAL A 147 6.87 -2.99 -5.88
N SER A 148 7.10 -1.74 -6.26
CA SER A 148 7.09 -1.31 -7.65
C SER A 148 8.01 -0.09 -7.81
N TRP A 149 8.19 0.38 -9.04
CA TRP A 149 8.98 1.56 -9.35
C TRP A 149 8.05 2.72 -9.69
N MET A 150 8.46 3.93 -9.33
CA MET A 150 7.71 5.15 -9.60
C MET A 150 7.42 5.28 -11.10
N GLU A 151 6.14 5.49 -11.43
CA GLU A 151 5.70 5.76 -12.79
C GLU A 151 5.93 7.23 -13.15
N THR A 152 6.49 7.48 -14.33
CA THR A 152 6.86 8.82 -14.81
C THR A 152 5.73 9.47 -15.62
N TYR A 153 4.54 9.58 -15.02
CA TYR A 153 3.43 10.29 -15.66
C TYR A 153 3.75 11.79 -15.85
N PRO A 154 3.31 12.45 -16.95
CA PRO A 154 3.63 13.85 -17.21
C PRO A 154 3.33 14.80 -16.03
N LYS A 155 2.18 14.60 -15.36
CA LYS A 155 1.81 15.39 -14.18
C LYS A 155 2.73 15.17 -12.97
N VAL A 156 3.27 13.96 -12.81
CA VAL A 156 4.21 13.63 -11.73
C VAL A 156 5.57 14.26 -12.03
N ILE A 157 6.04 14.16 -13.27
CA ILE A 157 7.29 14.80 -13.71
C ILE A 157 7.21 16.32 -13.49
N LYS A 158 6.14 16.97 -13.99
CA LYS A 158 5.94 18.41 -13.83
C LYS A 158 5.97 18.83 -12.36
N ARG A 159 5.28 18.08 -11.49
CA ARG A 159 5.27 18.34 -10.06
C ARG A 159 6.65 18.20 -9.45
N LEU A 160 7.38 17.11 -9.73
CA LEU A 160 8.73 16.93 -9.21
C LEU A 160 9.66 18.08 -9.64
N GLN A 161 9.59 18.50 -10.90
CA GLN A 161 10.38 19.62 -11.44
C GLN A 161 10.07 20.95 -10.76
N GLN A 162 8.81 21.21 -10.40
CA GLN A 162 8.43 22.43 -9.65
C GLN A 162 9.14 22.54 -8.30
N PHE A 163 9.51 21.41 -7.69
CA PHE A 163 10.25 21.35 -6.43
C PHE A 163 11.74 21.05 -6.63
N GLY A 164 12.27 21.20 -7.85
CA GLY A 164 13.69 21.02 -8.16
C GLY A 164 14.15 19.55 -8.31
N TYR A 165 13.22 18.59 -8.27
CA TYR A 165 13.53 17.17 -8.50
C TYR A 165 13.48 16.83 -9.98
N ARG A 166 14.34 15.89 -10.41
CA ARG A 166 14.26 15.31 -11.75
C ARG A 166 14.22 13.78 -11.68
N PRO A 167 13.19 13.12 -12.23
CA PRO A 167 13.19 11.68 -12.38
C PRO A 167 14.37 11.19 -13.21
N LEU A 168 15.08 10.17 -12.71
CA LEU A 168 16.11 9.48 -13.46
C LEU A 168 15.49 8.28 -14.18
N PRO A 169 15.85 8.03 -15.46
CA PRO A 169 15.35 6.86 -16.17
C PRO A 169 15.88 5.57 -15.52
N VAL A 170 15.00 4.59 -15.36
CA VAL A 170 15.32 3.27 -14.79
C VAL A 170 15.06 2.21 -15.87
N PRO A 171 16.07 1.81 -16.66
CA PRO A 171 15.89 0.80 -17.69
C PRO A 171 15.50 -0.55 -17.07
N LEU A 172 14.90 -1.43 -17.89
CA LEU A 172 14.46 -2.75 -17.42
C LEU A 172 15.61 -3.56 -16.80
N SER A 173 16.81 -3.52 -17.39
CA SER A 173 17.99 -4.18 -16.85
C SER A 173 18.29 -3.76 -15.41
N GLN A 174 18.25 -2.46 -15.12
CA GLN A 174 18.43 -1.94 -13.76
C GLN A 174 17.31 -2.41 -12.83
N LYS A 175 16.04 -2.38 -13.26
CA LYS A 175 14.91 -2.89 -12.45
C LYS A 175 15.09 -4.37 -12.11
N LEU A 176 15.61 -5.18 -13.03
CA LEU A 176 15.87 -6.61 -12.78
C LEU A 176 17.04 -6.82 -11.80
N THR A 177 18.12 -6.03 -11.91
CA THR A 177 19.21 -6.04 -10.93
C THR A 177 18.71 -5.67 -9.53
N GLU A 178 17.93 -4.60 -9.42
CA GLU A 178 17.32 -4.18 -8.15
C GLU A 178 16.32 -5.24 -7.64
N ALA A 179 15.53 -5.85 -8.50
CA ALA A 179 14.63 -6.94 -8.13
C ALA A 179 15.37 -8.14 -7.52
N ASN A 180 16.54 -8.51 -8.08
CA ASN A 180 17.37 -9.58 -7.54
C ASN A 180 17.94 -9.24 -6.16
N PHE A 181 18.37 -8.00 -5.96
CA PHE A 181 18.79 -7.50 -4.65
C PHE A 181 17.66 -7.61 -3.61
N LEU A 182 16.47 -7.08 -3.95
CA LEU A 182 15.28 -7.15 -3.10
C LEU A 182 14.88 -8.61 -2.78
N ALA A 183 14.93 -9.49 -3.78
CA ALA A 183 14.60 -10.90 -3.62
C ALA A 183 15.58 -11.63 -2.70
N THR A 184 16.86 -11.26 -2.73
CA THR A 184 17.90 -11.84 -1.86
C THR A 184 17.61 -11.51 -0.40
N ILE A 185 17.29 -10.24 -0.10
CA ILE A 185 16.91 -9.79 1.24
C ILE A 185 15.60 -10.45 1.68
N ALA A 186 14.57 -10.44 0.84
CA ALA A 186 13.27 -11.05 1.18
C ALA A 186 13.42 -12.55 1.48
N LYS A 187 14.27 -13.28 0.74
CA LYS A 187 14.57 -14.69 0.99
C LYS A 187 15.25 -14.90 2.35
N LYS A 188 16.25 -14.08 2.70
CA LYS A 188 16.92 -14.10 4.02
C LYS A 188 15.91 -13.88 5.16
N LEU A 189 14.96 -12.98 4.96
CA LEU A 189 13.90 -12.65 5.92
C LEU A 189 12.69 -13.60 5.87
N LYS A 190 12.69 -14.63 5.00
CA LYS A 190 11.55 -15.54 4.77
C LYS A 190 10.24 -14.83 4.40
N MET A 191 10.34 -13.67 3.75
CA MET A 191 9.21 -12.90 3.25
C MET A 191 8.93 -13.22 1.77
N LYS A 192 7.65 -13.16 1.39
CA LYS A 192 7.18 -13.29 0.02
C LYS A 192 7.19 -11.92 -0.65
N LEU A 193 8.08 -11.75 -1.62
CA LEU A 193 8.21 -10.53 -2.41
C LEU A 193 7.33 -10.56 -3.65
N HIS A 194 6.55 -9.50 -3.84
CA HIS A 194 5.61 -9.33 -4.95
C HIS A 194 5.96 -8.07 -5.75
N PHE A 195 6.09 -8.21 -7.07
CA PHE A 195 6.36 -7.09 -7.97
C PHE A 195 5.08 -6.64 -8.69
N CYS A 196 4.62 -5.41 -8.46
CA CYS A 196 3.35 -4.95 -9.03
C CYS A 196 3.52 -4.45 -10.48
N CYS A 197 3.07 -5.24 -11.45
CA CYS A 197 3.04 -4.89 -12.88
C CYS A 197 4.41 -4.56 -13.48
N VAL A 198 5.43 -5.36 -13.18
CA VAL A 198 6.80 -5.16 -13.65
C VAL A 198 7.12 -6.20 -14.72
N ALA A 199 7.54 -5.76 -15.90
CA ALA A 199 7.88 -6.66 -17.01
C ALA A 199 9.07 -7.58 -16.63
N GLY A 200 9.05 -8.82 -17.11
CA GLY A 200 10.10 -9.80 -16.81
C GLY A 200 10.04 -10.42 -15.40
N LEU A 201 9.12 -9.97 -14.53
CA LEU A 201 8.95 -10.51 -13.18
C LEU A 201 7.59 -11.22 -13.02
N PRO A 202 7.46 -12.15 -12.05
CA PRO A 202 6.21 -12.87 -11.84
C PRO A 202 5.03 -11.94 -11.58
N ARG A 203 3.89 -12.27 -12.20
CA ARG A 203 2.64 -11.52 -12.01
C ARG A 203 2.17 -11.61 -10.56
N SER A 204 2.00 -10.46 -9.91
CA SER A 204 1.48 -10.36 -8.55
C SER A 204 0.02 -9.91 -8.48
N ARG A 205 -0.55 -10.03 -7.27
CA ARG A 205 -1.91 -9.63 -6.94
C ARG A 205 -1.88 -8.77 -5.68
N CYS A 206 -2.22 -7.50 -5.85
CA CYS A 206 -2.42 -6.55 -4.75
C CYS A 206 -3.76 -6.80 -4.04
N VAL A 207 -4.79 -7.17 -4.80
CA VAL A 207 -6.04 -7.75 -4.28
C VAL A 207 -6.06 -9.22 -4.72
N ASP A 208 -6.05 -10.15 -3.77
CA ASP A 208 -5.95 -11.59 -4.07
C ASP A 208 -7.08 -12.35 -3.36
N GLY A 209 -8.16 -12.63 -4.10
CA GLY A 209 -9.31 -13.37 -3.58
C GLY A 209 -8.95 -14.74 -3.01
N SER A 210 -7.95 -15.44 -3.56
CA SER A 210 -7.51 -16.73 -3.02
C SER A 210 -6.82 -16.56 -1.67
N LEU A 211 -5.95 -15.55 -1.53
CA LEU A 211 -5.34 -15.21 -0.24
C LEU A 211 -6.39 -14.77 0.78
N LEU A 212 -7.30 -13.88 0.38
CA LEU A 212 -8.34 -13.35 1.27
C LEU A 212 -9.28 -14.46 1.76
N SER A 213 -9.62 -15.44 0.91
CA SER A 213 -10.42 -16.60 1.31
C SER A 213 -9.69 -17.45 2.35
N LYS A 214 -8.39 -17.69 2.13
CA LYS A 214 -7.54 -18.46 3.06
C LYS A 214 -7.43 -17.80 4.44
N LEU A 215 -7.46 -16.46 4.50
CA LEU A 215 -7.32 -15.69 5.74
C LEU A 215 -8.67 -15.37 6.42
N HIS A 216 -9.80 -15.65 5.75
CA HIS A 216 -11.12 -15.32 6.27
C HIS A 216 -11.42 -16.18 7.52
N PRO A 217 -11.82 -15.57 8.65
CA PRO A 217 -11.96 -16.32 9.90
C PRO A 217 -13.09 -17.36 9.87
N LYS A 218 -14.11 -17.12 9.01
CA LYS A 218 -15.23 -18.04 8.78
C LYS A 218 -15.03 -18.99 7.59
N GLY A 219 -13.85 -18.97 6.95
CA GLY A 219 -13.58 -19.79 5.75
C GLY A 219 -14.42 -19.43 4.52
N GLU A 220 -14.94 -18.19 4.46
CA GLU A 220 -15.72 -17.73 3.31
C GLU A 220 -14.83 -17.53 2.08
N LEU A 221 -15.44 -17.65 0.90
CA LEU A 221 -14.74 -17.47 -0.36
C LEU A 221 -14.92 -16.04 -0.89
N ALA A 222 -13.81 -15.42 -1.28
CA ALA A 222 -13.80 -14.23 -2.10
C ALA A 222 -13.74 -14.58 -3.59
N SER A 223 -14.21 -13.66 -4.43
CA SER A 223 -14.12 -13.81 -5.87
C SER A 223 -12.66 -13.89 -6.34
N THR A 224 -12.36 -14.90 -7.15
CA THR A 224 -11.06 -15.07 -7.82
C THR A 224 -11.06 -14.51 -9.25
N ARG A 225 -12.18 -13.91 -9.69
CA ARG A 225 -12.27 -13.29 -11.02
C ARG A 225 -11.30 -12.14 -11.13
N ARG A 226 -10.59 -12.06 -12.26
CA ARG A 226 -9.68 -10.96 -12.57
C ARG A 226 -10.44 -9.62 -12.60
N ALA A 227 -9.90 -8.61 -11.95
CA ALA A 227 -10.45 -7.26 -12.00
C ALA A 227 -10.43 -6.70 -13.44
N LYS A 228 -11.56 -6.13 -13.86
CA LYS A 228 -11.66 -5.42 -15.15
C LYS A 228 -10.90 -4.09 -15.11
N GLY A 229 -10.46 -3.61 -16.28
CA GLY A 229 -9.82 -2.30 -16.45
C GLY A 229 -8.47 -2.12 -15.75
N GLN A 230 -7.80 -3.21 -15.37
CA GLN A 230 -6.45 -3.14 -14.80
C GLN A 230 -5.37 -3.22 -15.88
N ARG A 231 -4.15 -2.77 -15.54
CA ARG A 231 -2.96 -2.88 -16.40
C ARG A 231 -2.77 -4.32 -16.94
N PRO A 232 -2.17 -4.50 -18.13
CA PRO A 232 -2.00 -5.83 -18.73
C PRO A 232 -1.36 -6.86 -17.80
N LEU A 233 -0.33 -6.46 -17.04
CA LEU A 233 0.40 -7.31 -16.08
C LEU A 233 -0.23 -7.36 -14.69
N CYS A 234 -1.41 -6.76 -14.46
CA CYS A 234 -2.09 -6.81 -13.17
C CYS A 234 -2.84 -8.13 -13.00
N GLY A 235 -2.54 -8.86 -11.92
CA GLY A 235 -3.20 -10.10 -11.55
C GLY A 235 -4.34 -9.96 -10.54
N CYS A 236 -4.66 -8.74 -10.08
CA CYS A 236 -5.63 -8.52 -9.01
C CYS A 236 -7.00 -9.13 -9.33
N THR A 237 -7.65 -9.64 -8.29
CA THR A 237 -9.06 -10.04 -8.34
C THR A 237 -9.98 -8.83 -8.19
N GLU A 238 -11.23 -8.98 -8.58
CA GLU A 238 -12.23 -7.92 -8.46
C GLU A 238 -12.44 -7.46 -7.01
N SER A 239 -12.63 -6.16 -6.85
CA SER A 239 -13.00 -5.51 -5.59
C SER A 239 -13.81 -4.26 -5.93
N TRP A 240 -14.57 -3.78 -4.95
CA TRP A 240 -15.28 -2.51 -5.06
C TRP A 240 -14.45 -1.41 -4.38
N ASP A 241 -13.85 -0.54 -5.20
CA ASP A 241 -13.10 0.61 -4.69
C ASP A 241 -14.07 1.70 -4.22
N ILE A 242 -13.91 2.11 -2.96
CA ILE A 242 -14.77 3.13 -2.32
C ILE A 242 -14.04 4.46 -2.13
N GLY A 243 -12.80 4.56 -2.59
CA GLY A 243 -11.98 5.75 -2.41
C GLY A 243 -11.73 6.51 -3.69
N TRP A 244 -12.45 7.60 -3.89
CA TRP A 244 -12.22 8.56 -4.97
C TRP A 244 -12.75 9.96 -4.62
N TYR A 245 -12.39 10.96 -5.42
CA TYR A 245 -12.94 12.34 -5.49
C TYR A 245 -12.29 13.45 -4.65
N TYR A 246 -11.17 13.21 -3.93
CA TYR A 246 -10.55 14.27 -3.09
C TYR A 246 -9.05 14.47 -3.35
N PRO A 247 -8.54 15.71 -3.25
CA PRO A 247 -7.11 15.97 -3.10
C PRO A 247 -6.57 15.36 -1.80
N CYS A 248 -5.48 14.60 -1.87
CA CYS A 248 -4.86 13.94 -0.72
C CYS A 248 -3.94 14.91 0.05
N PRO A 249 -4.19 15.19 1.34
CA PRO A 249 -3.37 16.10 2.15
C PRO A 249 -1.90 15.66 2.34
N ASN A 250 -1.58 14.36 2.17
CA ASN A 250 -0.22 13.86 2.36
C ASN A 250 0.84 14.52 1.44
N GLY A 251 0.42 15.06 0.30
CA GLY A 251 1.31 15.88 -0.54
C GLY A 251 2.47 15.15 -1.21
N CYS A 252 2.47 13.80 -1.29
CA CYS A 252 3.62 13.07 -1.85
C CYS A 252 3.90 13.48 -3.30
N LEU A 253 5.10 13.98 -3.58
CA LEU A 253 5.43 14.59 -4.88
C LEU A 253 5.39 13.57 -6.03
N TYR A 254 5.77 12.32 -5.77
CA TYR A 254 5.77 11.24 -6.75
C TYR A 254 4.36 10.63 -7.00
N CYS A 255 3.33 11.07 -6.29
CA CYS A 255 2.03 10.41 -6.32
C CYS A 255 1.34 10.55 -7.68
N TYR A 256 0.98 9.41 -8.29
CA TYR A 256 0.23 9.36 -9.54
C TYR A 256 -1.24 9.80 -9.39
N ALA A 257 -1.77 9.92 -8.17
CA ALA A 257 -3.16 10.30 -7.92
C ALA A 257 -3.31 11.85 -7.96
N ASN A 258 -3.92 12.41 -6.92
CA ASN A 258 -4.18 13.85 -6.79
C ASN A 258 -3.72 14.37 -5.42
N PRO A 259 -2.42 14.49 -5.14
CA PRO A 259 -1.94 15.07 -3.89
C PRO A 259 -2.18 16.60 -3.85
N LYS A 260 -2.45 17.14 -2.67
CA LYS A 260 -2.44 18.58 -2.40
C LYS A 260 -0.99 18.99 -2.18
N VAL A 261 -0.42 19.70 -3.17
CA VAL A 261 0.99 20.12 -3.23
C VAL A 261 1.10 21.60 -3.50
#